data_AF-A0A2N3IN64-F1
#
_entry.id   AF-A0A2N3IN64-F1
#
_cell.length_a   1.000
_cell.length_b   1.000
_cell.length_c   1.000
_cell.angle_alpha   90.00
_cell.angle_beta   90.00
_cell.angle_gamma   90.00
#
_symmetry.space_group_name_H-M   'P 1'
#
loop_
_entity.id
_entity.type
_entity.pdbx_description
1 polymer ?
#
loop_
_entity_poly.entity_id
_entity_poly.type
_entity_poly.pdbx_seq_one_letter_code
_entity_poly.pdbx_strand_id
1 'polypeptide(L)'
;MNEIVNAINGVIWSPALIYLCLGVGLYFSLRTRFLQLRHIKEMVRLMFDGKSTDAGVSSFQALAMTLAGRVGTGNIAGVATAITFGGPGALFWMWMVAFLGASSAFVESTLGQVYKGVVS
;
A
#
# COMPACT_ATOMS: atom_id res chain seq x y z
N MET A 1 -18.71 -13.30 27.08
CA MET A 1 -17.64 -13.51 26.07
C MET A 1 -18.09 -13.09 24.67
N ASN A 2 -19.19 -13.65 24.15
CA ASN A 2 -19.68 -13.35 22.80
C ASN A 2 -20.09 -11.88 22.58
N GLU A 3 -20.65 -11.20 23.59
CA GLU A 3 -21.05 -9.79 23.43
C GLU A 3 -19.88 -8.82 23.28
N ILE A 4 -18.77 -9.06 24.01
CA ILE A 4 -17.54 -8.26 23.88
C ILE A 4 -16.93 -8.50 22.49
N VAL A 5 -16.88 -9.76 22.04
CA VAL A 5 -16.38 -10.12 20.70
C VAL A 5 -17.25 -9.49 19.60
N ASN A 6 -18.57 -9.48 19.76
CA ASN A 6 -19.49 -8.85 18.79
C ASN A 6 -19.39 -7.32 18.79
N ALA A 7 -19.22 -6.69 19.96
CA ALA A 7 -18.99 -5.25 20.05
C ALA A 7 -17.68 -4.84 19.37
N ILE A 8 -16.60 -5.58 19.61
CA ILE A 8 -15.30 -5.35 18.97
C ILE A 8 -15.40 -5.58 17.46
N ASN A 9 -16.05 -6.66 17.02
CA ASN A 9 -16.26 -6.91 15.59
C ASN A 9 -17.10 -5.79 14.94
N GLY A 10 -18.13 -5.29 15.62
CA GLY A 10 -18.95 -4.19 15.12
C GLY A 10 -18.18 -2.89 14.90
N VAL A 11 -17.10 -2.66 15.66
CA VAL A 11 -16.22 -1.49 15.51
C VAL A 11 -15.11 -1.74 14.48
N ILE A 12 -14.43 -2.89 14.53
CA ILE A 12 -13.30 -3.20 13.64
C ILE A 12 -13.77 -3.40 12.20
N TRP A 13 -14.88 -4.12 12.00
CA TRP A 13 -15.46 -4.35 10.67
C TRP A 13 -16.48 -3.28 10.29
N SER A 14 -16.53 -2.17 11.04
CA SER A 14 -17.42 -1.07 10.73
C SER A 14 -17.07 -0.46 9.38
N PRO A 15 -18.06 -0.15 8.53
CA PRO A 15 -17.85 0.68 7.35
C PRO A 15 -17.13 1.99 7.66
N ALA A 16 -17.28 2.51 8.89
CA ALA A 16 -16.59 3.71 9.36
C ALA A 16 -15.06 3.61 9.27
N LEU A 17 -14.46 2.45 9.58
CA LEU A 17 -13.02 2.26 9.47
C LEU A 17 -12.56 2.31 8.01
N ILE A 18 -13.35 1.71 7.11
CA ILE A 18 -13.08 1.73 5.67
C ILE A 18 -13.12 3.16 5.14
N TYR A 19 -14.16 3.92 5.49
CA TYR A 19 -14.27 5.33 5.11
C TYR A 19 -13.16 6.20 5.71
N LEU A 20 -12.74 5.94 6.95
CA LEU A 20 -11.62 6.64 7.59
C LEU A 20 -10.31 6.37 6.85
N CYS A 21 -10.00 5.11 6.52
CA CYS A 21 -8.82 4.75 5.76
C CYS A 21 -8.80 5.38 4.36
N LEU A 22 -9.95 5.35 3.66
CA LEU A 22 -10.10 6.02 2.37
C LEU A 22 -9.92 7.55 2.49
N GLY A 23 -10.49 8.16 3.53
CA GLY A 23 -10.37 9.59 3.82
C GLY A 23 -8.93 10.01 4.11
N VAL A 24 -8.20 9.23 4.91
CA VAL A 24 -6.77 9.46 5.20
C VAL A 24 -5.92 9.32 3.95
N GLY A 25 -6.13 8.27 3.16
CA GLY A 25 -5.41 8.07 1.89
C GLY A 25 -5.70 9.18 0.88
N LEU A 26 -6.95 9.65 0.80
CA LEU A 26 -7.33 10.79 -0.02
C LEU A 26 -6.69 12.08 0.47
N TYR A 27 -6.69 12.32 1.78
CA TYR A 27 -6.05 13.48 2.39
C TYR A 27 -4.54 13.52 2.07
N PHE A 28 -3.83 12.40 2.25
CA PHE A 28 -2.41 12.34 1.89
C PHE A 28 -2.18 12.47 0.39
N SER A 29 -3.02 11.84 -0.45
CA SER A 29 -2.94 11.97 -1.91
C SER A 29 -3.10 13.44 -2.35
N LEU A 30 -4.07 14.17 -1.79
CA LEU A 30 -4.30 15.58 -2.12
C LEU A 30 -3.20 16.49 -1.56
N ARG A 31 -2.80 16.29 -0.29
CA ARG A 31 -1.76 17.10 0.39
C ARG A 31 -0.39 16.93 -0.27
N THR A 32 -0.08 15.74 -0.77
CA THR A 32 1.15 15.46 -1.52
C THR A 32 1.05 15.81 -3.01
N ARG A 33 -0.08 16.38 -3.46
CA ARG A 33 -0.36 16.74 -4.87
C ARG A 33 -0.22 15.57 -5.83
N PHE A 34 -0.83 14.43 -5.46
CA PHE A 34 -0.78 13.18 -6.22
C PHE A 34 0.65 12.76 -6.55
N LEU A 35 1.51 12.74 -5.53
CA LEU A 35 2.92 12.36 -5.63
C LEU A 35 3.11 11.02 -6.35
N GLN A 36 2.20 10.06 -6.11
CA GLN A 36 2.18 8.75 -6.78
C GLN A 36 2.04 8.80 -8.31
N LEU A 37 1.41 9.84 -8.88
CA LEU A 37 1.34 10.02 -10.34
C LEU A 37 2.53 10.83 -10.87
N ARG A 38 3.00 11.80 -10.09
CA ARG A 38 4.10 12.69 -10.50
C ARG A 38 5.45 11.99 -10.50
N HIS A 39 5.74 11.21 -9.46
CA HIS A 39 7.06 10.64 -9.23
C HIS A 39 7.23 9.22 -9.78
N ILE A 40 6.16 8.59 -10.29
CA ILE A 40 6.25 7.24 -10.86
C ILE A 40 7.27 7.14 -12.00
N LYS A 41 7.35 8.18 -12.85
CA LYS A 41 8.32 8.23 -13.96
C LYS A 41 9.76 8.25 -13.46
N GLU A 42 10.02 9.05 -12.42
CA GLU A 42 11.34 9.15 -11.82
C GLU A 42 11.70 7.88 -11.04
N MET A 43 10.75 7.26 -10.34
CA MET A 43 10.94 5.97 -9.67
C MET A 43 11.33 4.88 -10.67
N VAL A 44 10.62 4.78 -11.80
CA VAL A 44 10.94 3.82 -12.87
C VAL A 44 12.33 4.10 -13.41
N ARG A 45 12.67 5.36 -13.71
CA ARG A 45 14.01 5.73 -14.17
C ARG A 45 15.09 5.30 -13.18
N LEU A 46 14.93 5.62 -11.90
CA LEU A 46 15.89 5.26 -10.83
C LEU A 46 16.01 3.76 -10.60
N MET A 47 14.96 2.98 -10.86
CA MET A 47 15.00 1.52 -10.79
C MET A 47 15.83 0.90 -11.92
N PHE A 48 15.75 1.46 -13.14
CA PHE A 48 16.45 0.95 -14.32
C PHE A 48 17.86 1.54 -14.51
N ASP A 49 18.07 2.81 -14.16
CA ASP A 49 19.38 3.49 -14.17
C ASP A 49 20.20 3.22 -12.88
N GLY A 50 19.61 2.55 -11.89
CA GLY A 50 20.19 2.30 -10.57
C GLY A 50 21.45 1.42 -10.66
N LYS A 51 22.62 2.07 -10.64
CA LYS A 51 23.92 1.39 -10.49
C LYS A 51 23.95 0.59 -9.19
N SER A 52 24.66 -0.54 -9.21
CA SER A 52 24.95 -1.35 -8.02
C SER A 52 25.49 -0.46 -6.90
N THR A 53 24.72 -0.29 -5.83
CA THR A 53 25.15 0.40 -4.61
C THR A 53 26.03 -0.54 -3.79
N ASP A 54 26.93 -0.01 -2.97
CA ASP A 54 27.85 -0.77 -2.08
C ASP A 54 27.17 -1.78 -1.14
N ALA A 55 25.83 -1.78 -1.07
CA ALA A 55 24.99 -2.71 -0.32
C ALA A 55 24.74 -4.09 -1.00
N GLY A 56 25.34 -4.35 -2.18
CA GLY A 56 25.36 -5.67 -2.82
C GLY A 56 24.11 -6.10 -3.59
N VAL A 57 23.03 -5.32 -3.56
CA VAL A 57 21.78 -5.56 -4.32
C VAL A 57 21.33 -4.30 -5.04
N SER A 58 20.88 -4.44 -6.30
CA SER A 58 20.37 -3.32 -7.09
C SER A 58 18.98 -2.88 -6.63
N SER A 59 18.61 -1.63 -6.91
CA SER A 59 17.28 -1.09 -6.61
C SER A 59 16.15 -1.97 -7.19
N PHE A 60 16.36 -2.53 -8.38
CA PHE A 60 15.44 -3.48 -8.99
C PHE A 60 15.37 -4.81 -8.23
N GLN A 61 16.51 -5.37 -7.82
CA GLN A 61 16.53 -6.61 -7.02
C GLN A 61 15.84 -6.43 -5.67
N ALA A 62 16.07 -5.31 -5.00
CA ALA A 62 15.38 -4.96 -3.75
C ALA A 62 13.87 -4.88 -3.94
N LEU A 63 13.41 -4.22 -5.02
CA LEU A 63 12.00 -4.17 -5.36
C LEU A 63 11.44 -5.57 -5.66
N ALA A 64 12.12 -6.36 -6.49
CA ALA A 64 11.68 -7.69 -6.90
C ALA A 64 11.54 -8.63 -5.69
N MET A 65 12.50 -8.63 -4.76
CA MET A 65 12.42 -9.39 -3.52
C MET A 65 11.20 -8.97 -2.69
N THR A 66 10.95 -7.66 -2.58
CA THR A 66 9.83 -7.15 -1.79
C THR A 66 8.48 -7.41 -2.47
N LEU A 67 8.41 -7.42 -3.80
CA LEU A 67 7.22 -7.79 -4.56
C LEU A 67 6.94 -9.29 -4.47
N ALA A 68 7.97 -10.14 -4.58
CA ALA A 68 7.85 -11.59 -4.43
C ALA A 68 7.28 -11.97 -3.05
N GLY A 69 7.65 -11.26 -1.99
CA GLY A 69 7.08 -11.47 -0.66
C GLY A 69 5.62 -11.02 -0.50
N ARG A 70 5.08 -10.20 -1.41
CA ARG A 70 3.71 -9.66 -1.34
C ARG A 70 2.75 -10.27 -2.38
N VAL A 71 3.27 -10.95 -3.39
CA VAL A 71 2.46 -11.62 -4.43
C VAL A 71 2.43 -13.11 -4.13
N GLY A 72 1.22 -13.65 -3.93
CA GLY A 72 1.03 -15.07 -3.66
C GLY A 72 -0.36 -15.56 -4.05
N THR A 73 -0.59 -16.86 -3.86
CA THR A 73 -1.88 -17.51 -4.13
C THR A 73 -3.03 -16.87 -3.36
N GLY A 74 -2.77 -16.36 -2.15
CA GLY A 74 -3.74 -15.62 -1.34
C GLY A 74 -4.28 -14.36 -2.01
N ASN A 75 -3.46 -13.61 -2.76
CA ASN A 75 -3.94 -12.42 -3.47
C ASN A 75 -4.88 -12.80 -4.61
N ILE A 76 -4.58 -13.90 -5.32
CA ILE A 76 -5.42 -14.40 -6.42
C ILE A 76 -6.76 -14.89 -5.87
N ALA A 77 -6.74 -15.73 -4.82
CA ALA A 77 -7.95 -16.21 -4.16
C ALA A 77 -8.77 -15.06 -3.55
N GLY A 78 -8.11 -14.06 -2.98
CA GLY A 78 -8.75 -12.87 -2.42
C GLY A 78 -9.46 -12.03 -3.48
N VAL A 79 -8.82 -11.80 -4.63
CA VAL A 79 -9.45 -11.13 -5.79
C VAL A 79 -10.63 -11.93 -6.32
N ALA A 80 -10.48 -13.25 -6.49
CA ALA A 80 -11.58 -14.11 -6.93
C ALA A 80 -12.77 -14.04 -5.96
N THR A 81 -12.51 -14.09 -4.65
CA THR A 81 -13.53 -13.98 -3.60
C THR A 81 -14.21 -12.60 -3.63
N ALA A 82 -13.43 -11.53 -3.74
CA ALA A 82 -13.95 -10.16 -3.79
C ALA A 82 -14.86 -9.93 -5.00
N ILE A 83 -14.51 -10.47 -6.17
CA ILE A 83 -15.35 -10.37 -7.37
C ILE A 83 -16.59 -11.27 -7.25
N THR A 84 -16.43 -12.47 -6.69
CA THR A 84 -17.55 -13.42 -6.52
C THR A 84 -18.63 -12.84 -5.61
N PHE A 85 -18.25 -12.23 -4.49
CA PHE A 85 -19.21 -11.66 -3.53
C PHE A 85 -19.58 -10.20 -3.82
N GLY A 86 -18.64 -9.38 -4.31
CA GLY A 86 -18.84 -7.95 -4.56
C GLY A 86 -19.22 -7.59 -5.99
N GLY A 87 -19.26 -8.58 -6.89
CA GLY A 87 -19.49 -8.36 -8.32
C GLY A 87 -18.31 -7.69 -9.04
N PRO A 88 -18.47 -7.37 -10.34
CA PRO A 88 -17.40 -6.78 -11.15
C PRO A 88 -16.95 -5.39 -10.64
N GLY A 89 -17.80 -4.68 -9.90
CA GLY A 89 -17.47 -3.39 -9.29
C GLY A 89 -16.38 -3.45 -8.21
N ALA A 90 -16.07 -4.63 -7.67
CA ALA A 90 -15.01 -4.81 -6.69
C ALA A 90 -13.63 -4.39 -7.24
N LEU A 91 -13.39 -4.58 -8.55
CA LEU A 91 -12.13 -4.21 -9.19
C LEU A 91 -11.85 -2.71 -9.11
N PHE A 92 -12.87 -1.88 -9.29
CA PHE A 92 -12.75 -0.43 -9.19
C PHE A 92 -12.28 -0.02 -7.78
N TRP A 93 -12.90 -0.58 -6.75
CA TRP A 93 -12.54 -0.31 -5.36
C TRP A 93 -11.16 -0.85 -5.00
N MET A 94 -10.75 -2.00 -5.54
CA MET A 94 -9.40 -2.53 -5.37
C MET A 94 -8.33 -1.57 -5.93
N TRP A 95 -8.53 -1.04 -7.14
CA TRP A 95 -7.61 -0.05 -7.70
C TRP A 95 -7.63 1.28 -6.94
N MET A 96 -8.81 1.74 -6.48
CA MET A 96 -8.90 2.97 -5.69
C MET A 96 -8.14 2.84 -4.37
N VAL A 97 -8.34 1.75 -3.63
CA VAL A 97 -7.63 1.51 -2.37
C VAL A 97 -6.14 1.33 -2.63
N ALA A 98 -5.74 0.62 -3.69
CA ALA A 98 -4.33 0.49 -4.06
C ALA A 98 -3.69 1.86 -4.37
N PHE A 99 -4.41 2.73 -5.10
CA PHE A 99 -3.95 4.07 -5.41
C PHE A 99 -3.79 4.92 -4.16
N LEU A 100 -4.83 5.01 -3.32
CA LEU A 100 -4.76 5.80 -2.08
C LEU A 100 -3.73 5.24 -1.09
N GLY A 101 -3.63 3.91 -0.99
CA GLY A 101 -2.66 3.22 -0.14
C GLY A 101 -1.21 3.44 -0.57
N ALA A 102 -0.94 3.62 -1.86
CA ALA A 102 0.41 3.96 -2.34
C ALA A 102 0.91 5.30 -1.77
N SER A 103 0.03 6.32 -1.67
CA SER A 103 0.39 7.60 -1.06
C SER A 103 0.74 7.46 0.42
N SER A 104 -0.05 6.70 1.18
CA SER A 104 0.19 6.45 2.61
C SER A 104 1.48 5.68 2.82
N ALA A 105 1.70 4.59 2.07
CA ALA A 105 2.91 3.78 2.15
C ALA A 105 4.18 4.59 1.81
N PHE A 106 4.09 5.55 0.88
CA PHE A 106 5.20 6.46 0.57
C PHE A 106 5.51 7.40 1.74
N VAL A 107 4.49 8.00 2.35
CA VAL A 107 4.65 8.87 3.53
C VAL A 107 5.23 8.07 4.69
N GLU A 108 4.72 6.87 4.95
CA GLU A 108 5.21 5.95 5.98
C GLU A 108 6.67 5.56 5.74
N SER A 109 7.03 5.20 4.49
CA SER A 109 8.40 4.85 4.15
C SER A 109 9.34 6.05 4.31
N THR A 110 8.90 7.24 3.91
CA THR A 110 9.70 8.48 4.04
C THR A 110 9.90 8.82 5.51
N LEU A 111 8.83 8.79 6.31
CA LEU A 111 8.90 9.02 7.75
C LEU A 111 9.80 7.98 8.41
N GLY A 112 9.64 6.71 8.02
CA GLY A 112 10.48 5.62 8.47
C GLY A 112 11.96 5.88 8.20
N GLN A 113 12.35 6.38 7.02
CA GLN A 113 13.73 6.72 6.73
C GLN A 113 14.22 7.97 7.47
N VAL A 114 13.39 9.00 7.63
CA VAL A 114 13.75 10.24 8.34
C VAL A 114 13.99 10.00 9.84
N TYR A 115 13.20 9.12 10.45
CA TYR A 115 13.30 8.78 11.88
C TYR A 115 14.14 7.53 12.13
N LYS A 116 14.64 6.86 11.08
CA LYS A 116 15.67 5.84 11.22
C LYS A 116 16.94 6.56 11.65
N GLY A 117 17.13 6.67 12.97
CA GLY A 117 18.35 7.23 13.55
C GLY A 117 19.55 6.57 12.86
N VAL A 118 20.49 7.40 12.43
CA VAL A 118 21.84 6.95 12.07
C VAL A 118 22.37 6.30 13.35
N VAL A 119 22.29 4.97 13.44
CA VAL A 119 23.17 4.24 14.35
C VAL A 119 24.53 4.34 13.67
N SER A 120 25.25 5.39 14.06
CA SER A 120 26.67 5.60 13.81
C SER A 120 27.49 4.49 14.44
#